data_AF-A0A8T6NPW5-F1
#
_entry.id   AF-A0A8T6NPW5-F1
#
_cell.length_a   1.000
_cell.length_b   1.000
_cell.length_c   1.000
_cell.angle_alpha   90.00
_cell.angle_beta   90.00
_cell.angle_gamma   90.00
#
_symmetry.space_group_name_H-M   'P 1'
#
loop_
_entity.id
_entity.type
_entity.pdbx_description
1 polymer ?
#
loop_
_entity_poly.entity_id
_entity_poly.type
_entity_poly.pdbx_seq_one_letter_code
_entity_poly.pdbx_strand_id
1 'polypeptide(L)'
;MEPIAARDRQLYSDLVGMVPGTVDAPFRVDGRVGLGQNYGTLAGLQDVWGISPLQLQASRDLLNLPQPRMHKVFGVRYVFTDFEELSVPSTVLGVDESAGFRRLLHRIDEPYPRAWMAYAVMDTPDRAQALGWLADPAFDPHRTVILEAQPALDLPDSAPEDARVTIAAYAPERMVIQVETPADGMLVVSEMFYPGWRATVDGEPVAIWEADAGLRAVALEAGTHTIEMVYRPVSFRIGAATSITAILGTLSLLAVRRRL
;
A
#
# COMPACT_ATOMS: atom_id res chain seq x y z
N MET A 1 -21.95 24.57 21.15
CA MET A 1 -22.21 23.14 20.92
C MET A 1 -21.82 22.41 22.20
N GLU A 2 -22.72 21.65 22.81
CA GLU A 2 -22.43 20.92 24.06
C GLU A 2 -21.44 19.78 23.77
N PRO A 3 -20.41 19.55 24.62
CA PRO A 3 -19.42 18.51 24.36
C PRO A 3 -20.04 17.10 24.46
N ILE A 4 -19.87 16.30 23.40
CA ILE A 4 -20.33 14.90 23.35
C ILE A 4 -19.48 14.05 24.30
N ALA A 5 -20.15 13.34 25.20
CA ALA A 5 -19.51 12.42 26.14
C ALA A 5 -18.76 11.30 25.40
N ALA A 6 -17.59 10.89 25.90
CA ALA A 6 -16.69 9.98 25.18
C ALA A 6 -17.34 8.64 24.80
N ARG A 7 -18.25 8.11 25.63
CA ARG A 7 -18.99 6.86 25.38
C ARG A 7 -20.01 6.97 24.24
N ASP A 8 -20.44 8.19 23.93
CA ASP A 8 -21.46 8.52 22.94
C ASP A 8 -20.82 9.05 21.65
N ARG A 9 -19.47 9.07 21.58
CA ARG A 9 -18.72 9.46 20.37
C ARG A 9 -18.67 8.31 19.39
N GLN A 10 -19.21 8.53 18.20
CA GLN A 10 -19.02 7.63 17.07
C GLN A 10 -17.57 7.74 16.57
N LEU A 11 -16.85 6.61 16.52
CA LEU A 11 -15.43 6.58 16.14
C LEU A 11 -15.23 6.67 14.62
N TYR A 12 -16.20 6.19 13.85
CA TYR A 12 -16.23 6.19 12.39
C TYR A 12 -17.68 6.27 11.89
N SER A 13 -17.87 6.64 10.63
CA SER A 13 -19.20 6.79 10.01
C SER A 13 -20.01 5.48 9.99
N ASP A 14 -21.34 5.56 10.04
CA ASP A 14 -22.23 4.40 9.84
C ASP A 14 -22.08 3.77 8.44
N LEU A 15 -21.53 4.53 7.48
CA LEU A 15 -21.27 4.06 6.13
C LEU A 15 -20.17 2.98 6.06
N VAL A 16 -19.36 2.81 7.12
CA VAL A 16 -18.29 1.80 7.15
C VAL A 16 -18.82 0.39 6.91
N GLY A 17 -20.00 0.05 7.41
CA GLY A 17 -20.62 -1.26 7.20
C GLY A 17 -21.03 -1.55 5.74
N MET A 18 -21.04 -0.52 4.87
CA MET A 18 -21.34 -0.68 3.45
C MET A 18 -20.11 -1.05 2.61
N VAL A 19 -18.90 -0.92 3.18
CA VAL A 19 -17.66 -1.30 2.51
C VAL A 19 -17.40 -2.79 2.79
N PRO A 20 -17.24 -3.64 1.76
CA PRO A 20 -16.86 -5.03 1.98
C PRO A 20 -15.49 -5.09 2.66
N GLY A 21 -15.25 -6.12 3.48
CA GLY A 21 -13.93 -6.32 4.09
C GLY A 21 -12.84 -6.45 3.02
N THR A 22 -11.65 -5.91 3.29
CA THR A 22 -10.53 -5.90 2.32
C THR A 22 -9.76 -7.24 2.23
N VAL A 23 -10.19 -8.24 3.00
CA VAL A 23 -9.52 -9.55 3.08
C VAL A 23 -9.68 -10.36 1.79
N ASP A 24 -10.85 -10.28 1.15
CA ASP A 24 -11.19 -11.10 -0.03
C ASP A 24 -11.04 -10.36 -1.37
N ALA A 25 -10.84 -9.05 -1.34
CA ALA A 25 -10.60 -8.22 -2.50
C ALA A 25 -9.59 -7.12 -2.15
N PRO A 26 -8.33 -7.22 -2.59
CA PRO A 26 -7.29 -6.28 -2.18
C PRO A 26 -7.50 -4.93 -2.89
N PHE A 27 -8.24 -4.02 -2.24
CA PHE A 27 -8.37 -2.62 -2.60
C PHE A 27 -8.04 -1.74 -1.40
N ARG A 28 -7.83 -0.44 -1.64
CA ARG A 28 -7.67 0.56 -0.57
C ARG A 28 -8.88 1.47 -0.45
N VAL A 29 -8.98 2.09 0.72
CA VAL A 29 -10.00 3.09 1.06
C VAL A 29 -9.32 4.44 1.28
N ASP A 30 -9.90 5.50 0.73
CA ASP A 30 -9.59 6.86 1.15
C ASP A 30 -10.52 7.24 2.31
N GLY A 31 -10.01 7.12 3.53
CA GLY A 31 -10.77 7.28 4.75
C GLY A 31 -10.94 8.73 5.24
N ARG A 32 -10.37 9.74 4.58
CA ARG A 32 -10.10 11.08 5.14
C ARG A 32 -11.25 11.72 5.93
N VAL A 33 -12.49 11.59 5.47
CA VAL A 33 -13.66 12.30 6.04
C VAL A 33 -14.62 11.36 6.82
N GLY A 34 -14.46 10.03 6.71
CA GLY A 34 -15.41 9.06 7.29
C GLY A 34 -14.80 7.95 8.13
N LEU A 35 -13.51 7.65 7.92
CA LEU A 35 -12.70 6.86 8.83
C LEU A 35 -11.91 7.85 9.68
N GLY A 36 -12.30 8.00 10.93
CA GLY A 36 -11.46 8.72 11.88
C GLY A 36 -10.14 7.96 12.05
N GLN A 37 -9.03 8.70 12.20
CA GLN A 37 -7.80 8.17 12.79
C GLN A 37 -7.39 6.77 12.24
N ASN A 38 -7.02 5.81 13.09
CA ASN A 38 -6.65 4.43 12.71
C ASN A 38 -7.86 3.47 12.68
N TYR A 39 -9.09 3.97 12.68
CA TYR A 39 -10.26 3.12 12.88
C TYR A 39 -10.57 2.21 11.69
N GLY A 40 -9.98 2.46 10.51
CA GLY A 40 -10.00 1.52 9.39
C GLY A 40 -9.52 0.12 9.79
N THR A 41 -8.47 0.02 10.60
CA THR A 41 -7.94 -1.27 11.08
C THR A 41 -8.95 -2.03 11.94
N LEU A 42 -9.74 -1.34 12.77
CA LEU A 42 -10.79 -1.98 13.57
C LEU A 42 -11.91 -2.55 12.69
N ALA A 43 -12.14 -1.94 11.53
CA ALA A 43 -13.14 -2.38 10.56
C ALA A 43 -12.58 -3.32 9.49
N GLY A 44 -11.30 -3.71 9.55
CA GLY A 44 -10.66 -4.53 8.51
C GLY A 44 -10.53 -3.82 7.15
N LEU A 45 -10.48 -2.48 7.17
CA LEU A 45 -10.33 -1.63 6.00
C LEU A 45 -8.89 -1.12 5.90
N GLN A 46 -8.31 -1.25 4.70
CA GLN A 46 -6.98 -0.77 4.38
C GLN A 46 -7.06 0.69 3.91
N ASP A 47 -6.98 1.59 4.87
CA ASP A 47 -6.95 3.04 4.64
C ASP A 47 -5.58 3.51 4.13
N VAL A 48 -5.55 4.47 3.21
CA VAL A 48 -4.32 5.05 2.66
C VAL A 48 -3.62 6.00 3.64
N TRP A 49 -4.34 6.62 4.56
CA TRP A 49 -3.80 7.61 5.49
C TRP A 49 -3.18 6.95 6.74
N GLY A 50 -3.98 6.12 7.42
CA GLY A 50 -3.63 5.54 8.71
C GLY A 50 -3.20 6.59 9.75
N ILE A 51 -2.51 6.14 10.78
CA ILE A 51 -1.80 6.96 11.76
C ILE A 51 -0.49 6.29 12.08
N SER A 52 0.56 7.04 11.81
CA SER A 52 1.82 6.89 12.51
C SER A 52 2.36 8.27 12.84
N PRO A 53 2.84 8.52 14.07
CA PRO A 53 3.64 9.72 14.35
C PRO A 53 4.92 9.76 13.50
N LEU A 54 5.32 8.62 12.93
CA LEU A 54 6.44 8.47 12.01
C LEU A 54 5.92 8.05 10.62
N GLN A 55 5.85 9.00 9.70
CA GLN A 55 5.52 8.73 8.30
C GLN A 55 6.79 8.71 7.46
N LEU A 56 6.89 7.76 6.53
CA LEU A 56 7.91 7.80 5.50
C LEU A 56 7.68 9.04 4.65
N GLN A 57 8.75 9.77 4.34
CA GLN A 57 8.67 10.91 3.43
C GLN A 57 8.02 10.51 2.11
N ALA A 58 8.37 9.33 1.59
CA ALA A 58 7.79 8.82 0.37
C ALA A 58 6.28 8.59 0.42
N SER A 59 5.77 8.09 1.55
CA SER A 59 4.32 7.92 1.73
C SER A 59 3.62 9.28 1.76
N ARG A 60 4.20 10.26 2.45
CA ARG A 60 3.66 11.63 2.51
C ARG A 60 3.63 12.29 1.15
N ASP A 61 4.72 12.18 0.38
CA ASP A 61 4.82 12.78 -0.95
C ASP A 61 3.72 12.23 -1.88
N LEU A 62 3.50 10.90 -1.87
CA LEU A 62 2.46 10.26 -2.67
C LEU A 62 1.05 10.62 -2.20
N LEU A 63 0.81 10.75 -0.89
CA LEU A 63 -0.47 11.21 -0.35
C LEU A 63 -0.79 12.67 -0.68
N ASN A 64 0.22 13.47 -1.02
CA ASN A 64 0.08 14.87 -1.44
C ASN A 64 -0.14 15.05 -2.96
N LEU A 65 -0.12 13.96 -3.74
CA LEU A 65 -0.49 14.02 -5.15
C LEU A 65 -1.94 14.54 -5.31
N PRO A 66 -2.29 15.13 -6.47
CA PRO A 66 -3.68 15.44 -6.78
C PRO A 66 -4.57 14.22 -6.53
N GLN A 67 -5.73 14.41 -5.89
CA GLN A 67 -6.52 13.30 -5.35
C GLN A 67 -6.78 12.14 -6.35
N PRO A 68 -7.18 12.39 -7.62
CA PRO A 68 -7.40 11.31 -8.58
C PRO A 68 -6.13 10.49 -8.87
N ARG A 69 -4.98 11.15 -8.82
CA ARG A 69 -3.66 10.54 -9.03
C ARG A 69 -3.26 9.70 -7.82
N MET A 70 -3.47 10.24 -6.61
CA MET A 70 -3.27 9.51 -5.36
C MET A 70 -4.12 8.23 -5.33
N HIS A 71 -5.41 8.33 -5.68
CA HIS A 71 -6.31 7.17 -5.77
C HIS A 71 -5.81 6.11 -6.75
N LYS A 72 -5.31 6.56 -7.91
CA LYS A 72 -4.76 5.68 -8.95
C LYS A 72 -3.50 4.94 -8.51
N VAL A 73 -2.55 5.63 -7.88
CA VAL A 73 -1.30 5.06 -7.37
C VAL A 73 -1.56 4.08 -6.22
N PHE A 74 -2.50 4.40 -5.34
CA PHE A 74 -2.78 3.59 -4.14
C PHE A 74 -3.79 2.45 -4.34
N GLY A 75 -4.39 2.28 -5.52
CA GLY A 75 -5.39 1.23 -5.71
C GLY A 75 -6.68 1.51 -4.93
N VAL A 76 -7.08 2.78 -4.81
CA VAL A 76 -8.27 3.19 -4.04
C VAL A 76 -9.53 2.80 -4.81
N ARG A 77 -10.49 2.24 -4.08
CA ARG A 77 -11.81 1.85 -4.63
C ARG A 77 -12.96 2.55 -3.92
N TYR A 78 -12.84 2.79 -2.61
CA TYR A 78 -13.88 3.45 -1.81
C TYR A 78 -13.34 4.74 -1.24
N VAL A 79 -14.15 5.80 -1.33
CA VAL A 79 -13.75 7.15 -0.91
C VAL A 79 -14.80 7.69 0.04
N PHE A 80 -14.38 8.03 1.26
CA PHE A 80 -15.18 8.79 2.21
C PHE A 80 -14.91 10.28 2.02
N THR A 81 -15.93 11.04 1.62
CA THR A 81 -15.79 12.45 1.27
C THR A 81 -17.03 13.25 1.64
N ASP A 82 -16.96 14.57 1.59
CA ASP A 82 -18.08 15.50 1.66
C ASP A 82 -18.48 16.05 0.27
N PHE A 83 -17.80 15.66 -0.81
CA PHE A 83 -18.14 16.04 -2.18
C PHE A 83 -19.29 15.18 -2.75
N GLU A 84 -20.20 15.79 -3.50
CA GLU A 84 -21.28 15.06 -4.19
C GLU A 84 -20.80 14.31 -5.43
N GLU A 85 -19.72 14.79 -6.06
CA GLU A 85 -19.12 14.20 -7.25
C GLU A 85 -17.60 14.13 -7.07
N LEU A 86 -17.00 13.04 -7.55
CA LEU A 86 -15.53 12.91 -7.65
C LEU A 86 -15.07 13.33 -9.05
N SER A 87 -13.79 13.67 -9.18
CA SER A 87 -13.19 13.95 -10.50
C SER A 87 -13.04 12.71 -11.40
N VAL A 88 -13.41 11.53 -10.90
CA VAL A 88 -13.43 10.26 -11.62
C VAL A 88 -14.83 9.65 -11.56
N PRO A 89 -15.25 8.87 -12.57
CA PRO A 89 -16.52 8.15 -12.53
C PRO A 89 -16.67 7.33 -11.25
N SER A 90 -17.75 7.60 -10.51
CA SER A 90 -18.03 6.94 -9.24
C SER A 90 -19.52 6.88 -8.95
N THR A 91 -19.90 5.87 -8.18
CA THR A 91 -21.26 5.68 -7.67
C THR A 91 -21.31 6.05 -6.19
N VAL A 92 -22.25 6.92 -5.78
CA VAL A 92 -22.56 7.16 -4.37
C VAL A 92 -23.30 5.96 -3.80
N LEU A 93 -22.76 5.36 -2.74
CA LEU A 93 -23.36 4.21 -2.06
C LEU A 93 -24.21 4.61 -0.85
N GLY A 94 -23.90 5.73 -0.21
CA GLY A 94 -24.63 6.18 0.97
C GLY A 94 -24.21 7.56 1.44
N VAL A 95 -25.05 8.13 2.29
CA VAL A 95 -24.87 9.45 2.92
C VAL A 95 -25.10 9.30 4.42
N ASP A 96 -24.27 9.96 5.20
CA ASP A 96 -24.32 9.99 6.66
C ASP A 96 -24.15 11.44 7.15
N GLU A 97 -25.12 11.90 7.93
CA GLU A 97 -25.19 13.25 8.50
C GLU A 97 -25.13 13.23 10.04
N SER A 98 -24.90 12.06 10.66
CA SER A 98 -25.02 11.84 12.11
C SER A 98 -24.04 12.67 12.95
N ALA A 99 -22.89 13.05 12.38
CA ALA A 99 -21.84 13.80 13.08
C ALA A 99 -21.91 15.33 12.87
N GLY A 100 -23.04 15.85 12.37
CA GLY A 100 -23.23 17.29 12.17
C GLY A 100 -22.53 17.86 10.93
N PHE A 101 -21.94 17.00 10.10
CA PHE A 101 -21.50 17.31 8.74
C PHE A 101 -21.82 16.12 7.84
N ARG A 102 -22.09 16.43 6.57
CA ARG A 102 -22.47 15.43 5.57
C ARG A 102 -21.23 14.65 5.10
N ARG A 103 -21.34 13.33 5.12
CA ARG A 103 -20.35 12.37 4.62
C ARG A 103 -21.00 11.50 3.57
N LEU A 104 -20.30 11.26 2.49
CA LEU A 104 -20.68 10.40 1.39
C LEU A 104 -19.66 9.27 1.27
N LEU A 105 -20.16 8.09 0.91
CA LEU A 105 -19.33 6.96 0.50
C LEU A 105 -19.45 6.79 -1.00
N HIS A 106 -18.37 7.00 -1.71
CA HIS A 106 -18.27 6.72 -3.14
C HIS A 106 -17.57 5.39 -3.38
N ARG A 107 -17.99 4.69 -4.43
CA ARG A 107 -17.24 3.60 -5.05
C ARG A 107 -16.79 4.05 -6.43
N ILE A 108 -15.49 4.06 -6.67
CA ILE A 108 -14.92 4.30 -8.01
C ILE A 108 -15.35 3.14 -8.92
N ASP A 109 -15.90 3.48 -10.10
CA ASP A 109 -16.53 2.49 -10.98
C ASP A 109 -15.50 1.59 -11.67
N GLU A 110 -14.36 2.16 -12.06
CA GLU A 110 -13.18 1.45 -12.58
C GLU A 110 -12.09 1.41 -11.50
N PRO A 111 -12.01 0.34 -10.69
CA PRO A 111 -11.07 0.29 -9.58
C PRO A 111 -9.64 0.11 -10.08
N TYR A 112 -8.73 0.80 -9.40
CA TYR A 112 -7.31 0.70 -9.68
C TYR A 112 -6.70 -0.56 -9.06
N PRO A 113 -5.81 -1.27 -9.78
CA PRO A 113 -5.15 -2.46 -9.24
C PRO A 113 -4.17 -2.10 -8.12
N ARG A 114 -3.90 -3.06 -7.24
CA ARG A 114 -2.85 -2.95 -6.21
C ARG A 114 -1.50 -3.50 -6.63
N ALA A 115 -1.46 -4.22 -7.73
CA ALA A 115 -0.25 -4.70 -8.36
C ALA A 115 -0.51 -4.79 -9.87
N TRP A 116 0.46 -4.38 -10.68
CA TRP A 116 0.31 -4.34 -12.14
C TRP A 116 1.67 -4.53 -12.81
N MET A 117 1.64 -4.93 -14.08
CA MET A 117 2.83 -4.97 -14.93
C MET A 117 2.99 -3.63 -15.64
N ALA A 118 4.18 -3.05 -15.56
CA ALA A 118 4.61 -1.91 -16.36
C ALA A 118 5.69 -2.37 -17.35
N TYR A 119 5.56 -1.95 -18.61
CA TYR A 119 6.45 -2.36 -19.71
C TYR A 119 7.24 -1.20 -20.30
N ALA A 120 6.92 0.03 -19.90
CA ALA A 120 7.72 1.21 -20.18
C ALA A 120 8.41 1.68 -18.90
N VAL A 121 9.65 2.16 -19.03
CA VAL A 121 10.42 2.70 -17.92
C VAL A 121 10.82 4.13 -18.25
N MET A 122 10.59 5.03 -17.31
CA MET A 122 11.26 6.32 -17.25
C MET A 122 12.21 6.30 -16.06
N ASP A 123 13.45 6.70 -16.25
CA ASP A 123 14.41 6.78 -15.16
C ASP A 123 14.71 8.23 -14.77
N THR A 124 14.77 8.48 -13.46
CA THR A 124 15.29 9.73 -12.91
C THR A 124 15.79 9.54 -11.48
N PRO A 125 16.99 10.05 -11.16
CA PRO A 125 17.43 10.12 -9.76
C PRO A 125 16.77 11.30 -9.02
N ASP A 126 16.08 12.21 -9.71
CA ASP A 126 15.41 13.36 -9.09
C ASP A 126 13.98 13.00 -8.68
N ARG A 127 13.81 12.80 -7.38
CA ARG A 127 12.52 12.53 -6.75
C ARG A 127 11.45 13.58 -7.05
N ALA A 128 11.82 14.86 -7.12
CA ALA A 128 10.86 15.93 -7.41
C ALA A 128 10.33 15.83 -8.85
N GLN A 129 11.20 15.46 -9.79
CA GLN A 129 10.81 15.17 -11.17
C GLN A 129 9.88 13.95 -11.25
N ALA A 130 10.19 12.86 -10.55
CA ALA A 130 9.33 11.68 -10.48
C ALA A 130 7.92 12.02 -9.96
N LEU A 131 7.84 12.79 -8.87
CA LEU A 131 6.57 13.26 -8.32
C LEU A 131 5.83 14.21 -9.28
N GLY A 132 6.55 15.04 -10.03
CA GLY A 132 6.00 15.89 -11.07
C GLY A 132 5.30 15.09 -12.18
N TRP A 133 5.94 14.03 -12.67
CA TRP A 133 5.33 13.11 -13.64
C TRP A 133 4.13 12.36 -13.04
N LEU A 134 4.22 11.86 -11.80
CA LEU A 134 3.08 11.20 -11.15
C LEU A 134 1.88 12.13 -10.98
N ALA A 135 2.10 13.42 -10.75
CA ALA A 135 1.05 14.42 -10.65
C ALA A 135 0.42 14.79 -12.01
N ASP A 136 1.13 14.56 -13.12
CA ASP A 136 0.65 14.88 -14.48
C ASP A 136 -0.50 13.94 -14.90
N PRO A 137 -1.68 14.45 -15.28
CA PRO A 137 -2.77 13.64 -15.81
C PRO A 137 -2.42 12.82 -17.05
N ALA A 138 -1.44 13.25 -17.86
CA ALA A 138 -1.01 12.56 -19.08
C ALA A 138 -0.13 11.33 -18.79
N PHE A 139 0.46 11.23 -17.59
CA PHE A 139 1.26 10.09 -17.19
C PHE A 139 0.36 8.94 -16.72
N ASP A 140 0.64 7.70 -17.11
CA ASP A 140 -0.07 6.52 -16.62
C ASP A 140 0.86 5.60 -15.82
N PRO A 141 0.77 5.59 -14.46
CA PRO A 141 1.63 4.74 -13.63
C PRO A 141 1.37 3.24 -13.84
N HIS A 142 0.22 2.87 -14.43
CA HIS A 142 -0.11 1.47 -14.71
C HIS A 142 0.50 0.94 -16.00
N ARG A 143 1.16 1.80 -16.79
CA ARG A 143 1.82 1.45 -18.05
C ARG A 143 3.32 1.74 -18.03
N THR A 144 3.68 2.88 -17.42
CA THR A 144 5.05 3.36 -17.32
C THR A 144 5.44 3.44 -15.85
N VAL A 145 6.52 2.78 -15.46
CA VAL A 145 7.08 2.88 -14.12
C VAL A 145 8.24 3.88 -14.09
N ILE A 146 8.33 4.64 -13.01
CA ILE A 146 9.48 5.53 -12.77
C ILE A 146 10.48 4.83 -11.87
N LEU A 147 11.73 4.69 -12.30
CA LEU A 147 12.82 4.07 -11.54
C LEU A 147 13.98 5.05 -11.35
N GLU A 148 14.90 4.75 -10.43
CA GLU A 148 16.13 5.55 -10.30
C GLU A 148 17.16 5.28 -11.41
N ALA A 149 17.09 4.10 -12.02
CA ALA A 149 17.97 3.66 -13.09
C ALA A 149 17.27 2.63 -13.99
N GLN A 150 17.76 2.49 -15.23
CA GLN A 150 17.28 1.50 -16.18
C GLN A 150 17.53 0.06 -15.68
N PRO A 151 16.52 -0.83 -15.70
CA PRO A 151 16.71 -2.22 -15.36
C PRO A 151 17.45 -2.96 -16.46
N ALA A 152 18.16 -4.02 -16.10
CA ALA A 152 18.76 -4.94 -17.07
C ALA A 152 17.71 -5.95 -17.58
N LEU A 153 16.68 -5.45 -18.26
CA LEU A 153 15.60 -6.23 -18.89
C LEU A 153 15.46 -5.85 -20.37
N ASP A 154 15.03 -6.79 -21.21
CA ASP A 154 14.71 -6.51 -22.62
C ASP A 154 13.23 -6.13 -22.76
N LEU A 155 12.93 -4.87 -22.45
CA LEU A 155 11.54 -4.38 -22.44
C LEU A 155 10.95 -4.33 -23.86
N PRO A 156 9.67 -4.71 -24.04
CA PRO A 156 9.04 -4.66 -25.35
C PRO A 156 8.74 -3.22 -25.77
N ASP A 157 8.72 -2.96 -27.09
CA ASP A 157 8.34 -1.66 -27.65
C ASP A 157 6.89 -1.24 -27.29
N SER A 158 6.03 -2.21 -26.98
CA SER A 158 4.64 -1.99 -26.61
C SER A 158 4.18 -2.96 -25.53
N ALA A 159 3.31 -2.48 -24.65
CA ALA A 159 2.75 -3.29 -23.58
C ALA A 159 1.86 -4.42 -24.15
N PRO A 160 2.08 -5.68 -23.76
CA PRO A 160 1.21 -6.78 -24.16
C PRO A 160 -0.19 -6.67 -23.52
N GLU A 161 -1.20 -7.19 -24.22
CA GLU A 161 -2.61 -7.15 -23.77
C GLU A 161 -2.96 -8.27 -22.78
N ASP A 162 -2.24 -9.39 -22.82
CA ASP A 162 -2.61 -10.64 -22.12
C ASP A 162 -1.91 -10.85 -20.76
N ALA A 163 -1.28 -9.81 -20.21
CA ALA A 163 -0.63 -9.91 -18.91
C ALA A 163 -1.66 -10.00 -17.78
N ARG A 164 -1.46 -10.91 -16.84
CA ARG A 164 -2.36 -11.14 -15.71
C ARG A 164 -1.60 -11.07 -14.39
N VAL A 165 -2.14 -10.30 -13.45
CA VAL A 165 -1.59 -10.13 -12.10
C VAL A 165 -2.69 -10.45 -11.10
N THR A 166 -2.45 -11.44 -10.23
CA THR A 166 -3.39 -11.87 -9.20
C THR A 166 -2.70 -11.88 -7.85
N ILE A 167 -3.28 -11.19 -6.87
CA ILE A 167 -2.81 -11.23 -5.48
C ILE A 167 -3.42 -12.47 -4.83
N ALA A 168 -2.63 -13.53 -4.69
CA ALA A 168 -3.07 -14.81 -4.16
C ALA A 168 -3.21 -14.82 -2.63
N ALA A 169 -2.39 -14.03 -1.94
CA ALA A 169 -2.50 -13.86 -0.49
C ALA A 169 -1.95 -12.49 -0.05
N TYR A 170 -2.57 -11.91 0.96
CA TYR A 170 -2.16 -10.64 1.54
C TYR A 170 -2.21 -10.68 3.07
N ALA A 171 -1.11 -10.27 3.68
CA ALA A 171 -0.96 -9.96 5.11
C ALA A 171 -0.02 -8.74 5.24
N PRO A 172 -0.08 -7.98 6.35
CA PRO A 172 0.73 -6.78 6.53
C PRO A 172 2.24 -7.00 6.31
N GLU A 173 2.75 -8.16 6.69
CA GLU A 173 4.16 -8.55 6.60
C GLU A 173 4.47 -9.49 5.41
N ARG A 174 3.47 -9.89 4.62
CA ARG A 174 3.63 -10.89 3.56
C ARG A 174 2.62 -10.72 2.43
N MET A 175 3.10 -10.71 1.19
CA MET A 175 2.26 -10.67 0.00
C MET A 175 2.71 -11.73 -1.00
N VAL A 176 1.76 -12.46 -1.56
CA VAL A 176 1.99 -13.46 -2.62
C VAL A 176 1.22 -13.05 -3.86
N ILE A 177 1.93 -12.91 -4.98
CA ILE A 177 1.41 -12.42 -6.25
C ILE A 177 1.74 -13.46 -7.31
N GLN A 178 0.74 -13.84 -8.09
CA GLN A 178 0.89 -14.67 -9.28
C GLN A 178 0.84 -13.77 -10.50
N VAL A 179 1.83 -13.91 -11.38
CA VAL A 179 1.95 -13.12 -12.60
C VAL A 179 2.09 -14.05 -13.80
N GLU A 180 1.32 -13.80 -14.83
CA GLU A 180 1.53 -14.33 -16.17
C GLU A 180 1.84 -13.14 -17.08
N THR A 181 3.02 -13.10 -17.68
CA THR A 181 3.44 -12.00 -18.56
C THR A 181 4.10 -12.56 -19.83
N PRO A 182 3.70 -12.12 -21.03
CA PRO A 182 4.28 -12.63 -22.28
C PRO A 182 5.60 -11.94 -22.68
N ALA A 183 5.99 -10.89 -21.95
CA ALA A 183 7.22 -10.14 -22.18
C ALA A 183 7.87 -9.75 -20.85
N ASP A 184 9.15 -9.41 -20.89
CA ASP A 184 9.87 -8.85 -19.75
C ASP A 184 9.23 -7.54 -19.31
N GLY A 185 9.19 -7.30 -18.00
CA GLY A 185 8.57 -6.10 -17.44
C GLY A 185 8.77 -5.94 -15.96
N MET A 186 8.28 -4.83 -15.43
CA MET A 186 8.33 -4.52 -14.02
C MET A 186 6.98 -4.80 -13.37
N LEU A 187 6.95 -5.73 -12.41
CA LEU A 187 5.82 -5.85 -11.50
C LEU A 187 5.91 -4.73 -10.48
N VAL A 188 5.01 -3.76 -10.55
CA VAL A 188 4.86 -2.70 -9.54
C VAL A 188 3.79 -3.11 -8.55
N VAL A 189 4.06 -2.89 -7.26
CA VAL A 189 3.15 -3.20 -6.17
C VAL A 189 2.88 -1.91 -5.39
N SER A 190 1.60 -1.56 -5.24
CA SER A 190 1.10 -0.39 -4.52
C SER A 190 1.28 -0.55 -3.01
N GLU A 191 2.54 -0.54 -2.61
CA GLU A 191 3.04 -0.95 -1.34
C GLU A 191 4.39 -0.25 -1.11
N MET A 192 4.56 0.39 0.05
CA MET A 192 5.70 1.29 0.25
C MET A 192 7.04 0.54 0.23
N PHE A 193 8.03 1.08 -0.48
CA PHE A 193 9.42 0.68 -0.43
C PHE A 193 10.02 1.09 0.91
N TYR A 194 10.46 0.10 1.69
CA TYR A 194 11.03 0.32 3.01
C TYR A 194 12.08 -0.76 3.34
N PRO A 195 13.20 -0.41 4.00
CA PRO A 195 14.21 -1.40 4.39
C PRO A 195 13.64 -2.52 5.26
N GLY A 196 13.97 -3.76 4.90
CA GLY A 196 13.56 -4.98 5.62
C GLY A 196 12.63 -5.88 4.82
N TRP A 197 12.03 -5.39 3.73
CA TRP A 197 11.37 -6.24 2.75
C TRP A 197 12.37 -7.09 1.97
N ARG A 198 11.97 -8.31 1.64
CA ARG A 198 12.69 -9.24 0.76
C ARG A 198 11.70 -9.80 -0.24
N ALA A 199 12.14 -10.01 -1.47
CA ALA A 199 11.32 -10.61 -2.52
C ALA A 199 12.00 -11.87 -3.07
N THR A 200 11.18 -12.83 -3.49
CA THR A 200 11.60 -13.97 -4.29
C THR A 200 10.71 -14.09 -5.51
N VAL A 201 11.28 -14.52 -6.64
CA VAL A 201 10.56 -14.94 -7.84
C VAL A 201 10.80 -16.44 -7.97
N ASP A 202 9.72 -17.23 -7.94
CA ASP A 202 9.78 -18.69 -8.01
C ASP A 202 10.70 -19.34 -6.96
N GLY A 203 10.79 -18.70 -5.79
CA GLY A 203 11.63 -19.12 -4.66
C GLY A 203 13.05 -18.56 -4.68
N GLU A 204 13.51 -17.99 -5.80
CA GLU A 204 14.85 -17.41 -5.91
C GLU A 204 14.86 -15.94 -5.45
N PRO A 205 15.81 -15.53 -4.60
CA PRO A 205 15.91 -14.14 -4.13
C PRO A 205 16.17 -13.15 -5.26
N VAL A 206 15.39 -12.07 -5.28
CA VAL A 206 15.54 -10.97 -6.24
C VAL A 206 15.65 -9.62 -5.55
N ALA A 207 16.20 -8.64 -6.25
CA ALA A 207 16.22 -7.27 -5.79
C ALA A 207 14.81 -6.65 -5.84
N ILE A 208 14.48 -5.86 -4.81
CA ILE A 208 13.31 -4.98 -4.82
C ILE A 208 13.79 -3.60 -5.27
N TRP A 209 13.12 -3.05 -6.26
CA TRP A 209 13.35 -1.70 -6.78
C TRP A 209 12.43 -0.71 -6.06
N GLU A 210 12.92 0.50 -5.82
CA GLU A 210 12.04 1.64 -5.55
C GLU A 210 11.46 2.12 -6.88
N ALA A 211 10.14 2.12 -6.98
CA ALA A 211 9.36 2.54 -8.14
C ALA A 211 8.46 3.71 -7.76
N ASP A 212 8.13 4.56 -8.73
CA ASP A 212 7.12 5.62 -8.58
C ASP A 212 7.29 6.44 -7.30
N ALA A 213 8.53 6.85 -7.04
CA ALA A 213 8.93 7.63 -5.88
C ALA A 213 8.56 6.99 -4.52
N GLY A 214 8.40 5.67 -4.40
CA GLY A 214 8.25 5.04 -3.10
C GLY A 214 7.43 3.77 -3.04
N LEU A 215 6.95 3.27 -4.17
CA LEU A 215 6.37 1.94 -4.30
C LEU A 215 7.47 0.88 -4.50
N ARG A 216 7.11 -0.39 -4.33
CA ARG A 216 8.01 -1.51 -4.60
C ARG A 216 7.82 -2.01 -6.02
N ALA A 217 8.90 -2.40 -6.67
CA ALA A 217 8.83 -3.15 -7.92
C ALA A 217 9.81 -4.33 -7.96
N VAL A 218 9.51 -5.31 -8.80
CA VAL A 218 10.34 -6.48 -9.10
C VAL A 218 10.43 -6.64 -10.61
N ALA A 219 11.64 -6.82 -11.11
CA ALA A 219 11.89 -7.17 -12.51
C ALA A 219 11.46 -8.63 -12.77
N LEU A 220 10.69 -8.86 -13.82
CA LEU A 220 10.24 -10.19 -14.24
C LEU A 220 10.57 -10.39 -15.72
N GLU A 221 11.05 -11.59 -16.05
CA GLU A 221 11.16 -12.05 -17.43
C GLU A 221 9.77 -12.50 -17.94
N ALA A 222 9.65 -12.73 -19.24
CA ALA A 222 8.47 -13.36 -19.82
C ALA A 222 8.22 -14.76 -19.22
N GLY A 223 7.02 -15.02 -18.72
CA GLY A 223 6.68 -16.32 -18.13
C GLY A 223 5.51 -16.28 -17.15
N THR A 224 5.41 -17.36 -16.37
CA THR A 224 4.49 -17.48 -15.24
C THR A 224 5.32 -17.54 -13.97
N HIS A 225 5.08 -16.61 -13.06
CA HIS A 225 5.88 -16.40 -11.87
C HIS A 225 5.02 -16.34 -10.62
N THR A 226 5.56 -16.89 -9.52
CA THR A 226 5.07 -16.63 -8.16
C THR A 226 6.04 -15.71 -7.45
N ILE A 227 5.57 -14.51 -7.12
CA ILE A 227 6.34 -13.51 -6.39
C ILE A 227 5.90 -13.54 -4.95
N GLU A 228 6.85 -13.70 -4.04
CA GLU A 228 6.61 -13.60 -2.61
C GLU A 228 7.43 -12.45 -2.02
N MET A 229 6.75 -11.51 -1.36
CA MET A 229 7.38 -10.42 -0.64
C MET A 229 7.14 -10.61 0.86
N VAL A 230 8.21 -10.62 1.67
CA VAL A 230 8.12 -10.80 3.12
C VAL A 230 8.92 -9.74 3.86
N TYR A 231 8.33 -9.15 4.88
CA TYR A 231 9.01 -8.21 5.77
C TYR A 231 9.79 -8.96 6.85
N ARG A 232 11.13 -8.89 6.79
CA ARG A 232 12.06 -9.54 7.73
C ARG A 232 13.19 -8.57 8.14
N PRO A 233 12.90 -7.55 8.97
CA PRO A 233 13.89 -6.54 9.34
C PRO A 233 14.97 -7.10 10.27
N VAL A 234 16.21 -6.67 10.07
CA VAL A 234 17.35 -7.07 10.91
C VAL A 234 17.19 -6.58 12.36
N SER A 235 16.59 -5.39 12.55
CA SER A 235 16.34 -4.80 13.87
C SER A 235 15.51 -5.70 14.79
N PHE A 236 14.49 -6.38 14.27
CA PHE A 236 13.69 -7.33 15.03
C PHE A 236 14.54 -8.51 15.52
N ARG A 237 15.43 -9.05 14.66
CA ARG A 237 16.31 -10.17 15.04
C ARG A 237 17.31 -9.76 16.13
N ILE A 238 17.87 -8.55 16.03
CA ILE A 238 18.77 -8.00 17.05
C ILE A 238 18.00 -7.81 18.37
N GLY A 239 16.83 -7.17 18.32
CA GLY A 239 15.99 -6.96 19.49
C GLY A 239 15.62 -8.27 20.20
N ALA A 240 15.19 -9.29 19.45
CA ALA A 240 14.88 -10.60 19.99
C ALA A 240 16.09 -11.26 20.67
N ALA A 241 17.27 -11.21 20.05
CA ALA A 241 18.49 -11.74 20.63
C ALA A 241 18.87 -11.02 21.94
N THR A 242 18.78 -9.68 21.97
CA THR A 242 19.03 -8.88 23.18
C THR A 242 18.01 -9.18 24.29
N SER A 243 16.72 -9.35 23.97
CA SER A 243 15.71 -9.72 24.95
C SER A 243 15.99 -11.10 25.55
N ILE A 244 16.35 -12.08 24.73
CA ILE A 244 16.68 -13.43 25.20
C ILE A 244 17.89 -13.40 26.14
N THR A 245 18.98 -12.70 25.76
CA THR A 245 20.17 -12.62 26.60
C THR A 245 19.90 -11.89 27.92
N ALA A 246 19.09 -10.83 27.90
CA ALA A 246 18.66 -10.14 29.11
C ALA A 246 17.87 -11.05 30.05
N ILE A 247 16.87 -11.79 29.52
CA ILE A 247 16.07 -12.73 30.30
C ILE A 247 16.95 -13.81 30.93
N LEU A 248 17.83 -14.43 30.13
CA LEU A 248 18.75 -15.46 30.62
C LEU A 248 19.71 -14.91 31.69
N GLY A 249 20.21 -13.69 31.51
CA GLY A 249 21.02 -13.00 32.50
C GLY A 249 20.28 -12.76 33.81
N THR A 250 19.05 -12.23 33.76
CA THR A 250 18.22 -12.01 34.94
C THR A 250 17.88 -13.31 35.67
N LEU A 251 17.50 -14.37 34.94
CA LEU A 251 17.21 -15.67 35.53
C LEU A 251 18.46 -16.28 36.20
N SER A 252 19.63 -16.12 35.58
CA SER A 252 20.91 -16.58 36.14
C SER A 252 21.24 -15.86 37.46
N LEU A 253 21.06 -14.53 37.51
CA LEU A 253 21.26 -13.75 38.73
C LEU A 253 20.30 -14.16 39.85
N LEU A 254 19.02 -14.40 39.52
CA LEU A 254 18.03 -14.87 40.49
C LEU A 254 18.36 -16.27 41.01
N ALA A 255 18.85 -17.17 40.15
CA ALA A 255 19.26 -18.52 40.54
C ALA A 255 20.48 -18.50 41.48
N VAL A 256 21.47 -17.63 41.23
CA VAL A 256 22.61 -17.45 42.13
C VAL A 256 22.18 -16.88 43.48
N ARG A 257 21.29 -15.88 43.49
CA ARG A 257 20.76 -15.30 44.73
C ARG A 257 19.98 -16.28 45.60
N ARG A 258 19.30 -17.26 45.01
CA ARG A 258 18.56 -18.30 45.76
C ARG A 258 19.47 -19.36 46.39
N ARG A 259 20.74 -19.43 45.97
CA ARG A 259 21.73 -20.40 46.48
C ARG A 259 22.61 -19.84 47.61
N LEU A 260 22.60 -18.52 47.79
CA LEU A 260 23.27 -17.81 48.89
C LEU A 260 22.27 -17.57 50.04
#